data_AF-A8PX62-F1
#
_entry.id   AF-A8PX62-F1
#
_cell.length_a   1.000
_cell.length_b   1.000
_cell.length_c   1.000
_cell.angle_alpha   90.00
_cell.angle_beta   90.00
_cell.angle_gamma   90.00
#
_symmetry.space_group_name_H-M   'P 1'
#
loop_
_entity.id
_entity.type
_entity.pdbx_description
1 polymer ?
#
loop_
_entity_poly.entity_id
_entity_poly.type
_entity_poly.pdbx_seq_one_letter_code
_entity_poly.pdbx_strand_id
1 'polypeptide(L)'
;MVATSGSLLLEDDAISTMRDQLFPLATLVTPNISEAICLLEDTSHEVPDSNCPSILSLQKMAKCLSKLGATNVLVKGGHASMSYDSLIDQLYRLGVKLLSINDLDQVSKAYERESNASLLLQYERSLKGRGGNSHDSELTTAAHVLGASLYRTYNGVDICYVRGPDDLLFLQRPSSAYTTDVLYESQSERMTLFIKPTINTDATHGTGCTLSSAIAAFSAHGHPLRVAVAHALQYMQEVLASGLNQVGYGAGPLDHGSPIMTRGIPLRALSNPAPLTTMLVSQSWSLWKSYTRHPFVQNLGDGTLLMSSMRWFMQQDYKYLTQYARALSKAVAHPSATWSEMKELSAMSKSVIDEMQLHIRVCERMGISLDVLEQTMESRATVAYTRFVLDTAEEGLLPLLVSLGSCAVGYAEVGLWLSQKCASGTFPGELYNEWVKEYSGPAYQRAVHGFVNLMEEYAQRAMISVSQMSRLQTIWDAVTRFEIGMWDEALSVGYHAVPDEFHSSS
;
A
#
# COMPACT_ATOMS: atom_id res chain seq x y z
N MET A 1 -21.13 24.89 14.88
CA MET A 1 -20.25 25.87 14.21
C MET A 1 -20.57 25.93 12.74
N VAL A 2 -20.19 24.96 11.91
CA VAL A 2 -20.63 24.93 10.50
C VAL A 2 -20.83 23.47 10.11
N ALA A 3 -22.01 23.12 9.58
CA ALA A 3 -22.27 21.77 9.09
C ALA A 3 -21.30 21.41 7.97
N THR A 4 -21.11 20.12 7.70
CA THR A 4 -20.42 19.64 6.48
C THR A 4 -20.98 20.27 5.19
N SER A 5 -22.24 20.68 5.20
CA SER A 5 -22.93 21.41 4.12
C SER A 5 -22.66 22.92 4.09
N GLY A 6 -21.84 23.47 4.99
CA GLY A 6 -21.56 24.91 5.08
C GLY A 6 -22.57 25.74 5.89
N SER A 7 -23.60 25.12 6.47
CA SER A 7 -24.63 25.85 7.24
C SER A 7 -24.12 26.21 8.65
N LEU A 8 -24.22 27.48 9.05
CA LEU A 8 -23.98 27.90 10.44
C LEU A 8 -24.96 27.20 11.37
N LEU A 9 -24.43 26.51 12.38
CA LEU A 9 -25.22 25.72 13.34
C LEU A 9 -25.26 26.36 14.75
N LEU A 10 -24.53 27.45 14.95
CA LEU A 10 -24.42 28.14 16.24
C LEU A 10 -24.61 29.64 16.03
N GLU A 11 -25.15 30.30 17.05
CA GLU A 11 -25.23 31.76 17.16
C GLU A 11 -23.82 32.36 17.43
N ASP A 12 -23.61 33.63 17.07
CA ASP A 12 -22.28 34.27 17.14
C ASP A 12 -21.73 34.38 18.57
N ASP A 13 -22.62 34.52 19.56
CA ASP A 13 -22.27 34.53 20.99
C ASP A 13 -21.76 33.17 21.49
N ALA A 14 -22.26 32.07 20.92
CA ALA A 14 -21.77 30.73 21.20
C ALA A 14 -20.35 30.53 20.66
N ILE A 15 -20.00 31.09 19.50
CA ILE A 15 -18.65 31.01 18.92
C ILE A 15 -17.63 31.74 19.82
N SER A 16 -17.96 32.96 20.26
CA SER A 16 -17.09 33.72 21.19
C SER A 16 -16.95 33.00 22.53
N THR A 17 -18.04 32.44 23.08
CA THR A 17 -18.00 31.64 24.31
C THR A 17 -17.11 30.41 24.17
N MET A 18 -17.17 29.71 23.03
CA MET A 18 -16.27 28.58 22.76
C MET A 18 -14.80 29.00 22.77
N ARG A 19 -14.48 30.11 22.11
CA ARG A 19 -13.12 30.65 22.01
C ARG A 19 -12.59 31.09 23.38
N ASP A 20 -13.35 31.90 24.09
CA ASP A 20 -12.84 32.64 25.25
C ASP A 20 -12.98 31.85 26.56
N GLN A 21 -13.93 30.92 26.63
CA GLN A 21 -14.22 30.18 27.86
C GLN A 21 -13.96 28.67 27.76
N LEU A 22 -14.23 28.03 26.62
CA LEU A 22 -14.11 26.57 26.50
C LEU A 22 -12.76 26.09 25.97
N PHE A 23 -12.19 26.74 24.96
CA PHE A 23 -10.88 26.34 24.40
C PHE A 23 -9.75 26.35 25.44
N PRO A 24 -9.65 27.33 26.36
CA PRO A 24 -8.64 27.30 27.43
C PRO A 24 -8.75 26.08 28.36
N LEU A 25 -9.91 25.44 28.43
CA LEU A 25 -10.16 24.25 29.25
C LEU A 25 -10.03 22.94 28.45
N ALA A 26 -9.97 23.03 27.12
CA ALA A 26 -9.99 21.88 26.24
C ALA A 26 -8.59 21.24 26.10
N THR A 27 -8.51 19.93 26.34
CA THR A 27 -7.31 19.14 26.03
C THR A 27 -7.06 19.05 24.53
N LEU A 28 -8.12 18.95 23.72
CA LEU A 28 -8.06 18.86 22.27
C LEU A 28 -9.28 19.55 21.66
N VAL A 29 -9.07 20.35 20.61
CA VAL A 29 -10.14 20.87 19.76
C VAL A 29 -10.04 20.22 18.38
N THR A 30 -11.16 19.76 17.82
CA THR A 30 -11.20 18.95 16.59
C THR A 30 -12.04 19.58 15.47
N PRO A 31 -11.74 20.81 14.98
CA PRO A 31 -12.59 21.45 13.99
C PRO A 31 -12.38 20.84 12.60
N ASN A 32 -13.43 20.83 11.78
CA ASN A 32 -13.28 20.64 10.33
C ASN A 32 -12.76 21.95 9.71
N ILE A 33 -12.46 21.93 8.41
CA ILE A 33 -11.89 23.09 7.72
C ILE A 33 -12.83 24.31 7.80
N SER A 34 -14.13 24.13 7.52
CA SER A 34 -15.12 25.22 7.57
C SER A 34 -15.31 25.76 9.00
N GLU A 35 -15.31 24.88 10.00
CA GLU A 35 -15.34 25.26 11.42
C GLU A 35 -14.07 26.02 11.82
N ALA A 36 -12.89 25.60 11.34
CA ALA A 36 -11.62 26.25 11.60
C ALA A 36 -11.57 27.66 11.00
N ILE A 37 -12.08 27.83 9.78
CA ILE A 37 -12.20 29.14 9.12
C ILE A 37 -13.11 30.05 9.95
N CYS A 38 -14.34 29.61 10.26
CA CYS A 38 -15.30 30.36 11.06
C CYS A 38 -14.73 30.76 12.44
N LEU A 39 -13.98 29.87 13.09
CA LEU A 39 -13.31 30.16 14.36
C LEU A 39 -12.19 31.21 14.24
N LEU A 40 -11.63 31.43 13.06
CA LEU A 40 -10.51 32.35 12.81
C LEU A 40 -10.94 33.68 12.15
N GLU A 41 -12.11 33.75 11.50
CA GLU A 41 -12.60 34.93 10.75
C GLU A 41 -12.54 36.25 11.54
N ASP A 42 -12.94 36.23 12.82
CA ASP A 42 -12.93 37.42 13.70
C ASP A 42 -11.68 37.53 14.59
N THR A 43 -10.56 36.97 14.14
CA THR A 43 -9.28 37.02 14.88
C THR A 43 -8.26 37.86 14.12
N SER A 44 -7.23 38.34 14.82
CA SER A 44 -6.08 39.01 14.18
C SER A 44 -5.15 38.04 13.43
N HIS A 45 -5.51 36.76 13.33
CA HIS A 45 -4.74 35.73 12.67
C HIS A 45 -5.16 35.58 11.20
N GLU A 46 -4.17 35.41 10.32
CA GLU A 46 -4.39 35.23 8.89
C GLU A 46 -5.18 33.93 8.64
N VAL A 47 -6.38 34.06 8.06
CA VAL A 47 -7.20 32.92 7.63
C VAL A 47 -6.61 32.37 6.33
N PRO A 48 -6.15 31.11 6.29
CA PRO A 48 -5.60 30.54 5.07
C PRO A 48 -6.67 30.36 3.97
N ASP A 49 -6.26 30.39 2.71
CA ASP A 49 -7.15 30.29 1.53
C ASP A 49 -8.16 29.13 1.65
N SER A 50 -9.43 29.47 1.53
CA SER A 50 -10.60 28.61 1.76
C SER A 50 -11.01 27.77 0.55
N ASN A 51 -10.51 28.09 -0.65
CA ASN A 51 -10.97 27.44 -1.88
C ASN A 51 -10.29 26.08 -2.17
N CYS A 52 -9.07 25.85 -1.67
CA CYS A 52 -8.38 24.56 -1.78
C CYS A 52 -7.29 24.46 -0.70
N PRO A 53 -7.62 23.94 0.49
CA PRO A 53 -6.69 23.94 1.61
C PRO A 53 -5.58 22.91 1.40
N SER A 54 -4.35 23.40 1.29
CA SER A 54 -3.14 22.57 1.27
C SER A 54 -2.79 22.05 2.67
N ILE A 55 -1.94 21.02 2.75
CA ILE A 55 -1.41 20.53 4.04
C ILE A 55 -0.79 21.69 4.84
N LEU A 56 -0.11 22.62 4.16
CA LEU A 56 0.47 23.80 4.80
C LEU A 56 -0.61 24.74 5.38
N SER A 57 -1.75 24.91 4.69
CA SER A 57 -2.84 25.73 5.22
C SER A 57 -3.47 25.06 6.44
N LEU A 58 -3.66 23.74 6.44
CA LEU A 58 -4.15 22.98 7.60
C LEU A 58 -3.20 23.11 8.80
N GLN A 59 -1.88 23.03 8.57
CA GLN A 59 -0.87 23.29 9.61
C GLN A 59 -0.97 24.70 10.18
N LYS A 60 -1.14 25.71 9.32
CA LYS A 60 -1.33 27.10 9.76
C LYS A 60 -2.61 27.25 10.59
N MET A 61 -3.73 26.69 10.14
CA MET A 61 -5.01 26.70 10.88
C MET A 61 -4.83 26.09 12.27
N ALA A 62 -4.19 24.92 12.36
CA ALA A 62 -3.97 24.25 13.65
C ALA A 62 -3.13 25.10 14.62
N LYS A 63 -2.06 25.75 14.13
CA LYS A 63 -1.25 26.69 14.94
C LYS A 63 -2.04 27.91 15.39
N CYS A 64 -2.80 28.53 14.49
CA CYS A 64 -3.58 29.73 14.81
C CYS A 64 -4.70 29.42 15.82
N LEU A 65 -5.41 28.29 15.65
CA LEU A 65 -6.44 27.84 16.59
C LEU A 65 -5.88 27.55 17.98
N SER A 66 -4.66 27.02 18.08
CA SER A 66 -4.03 26.78 19.38
C SER A 66 -3.75 28.08 20.14
N LYS A 67 -3.48 29.20 19.43
CA LYS A 67 -3.32 30.53 20.06
C LYS A 67 -4.59 31.07 20.69
N LEU A 68 -5.75 30.46 20.39
CA LEU A 68 -7.03 30.77 21.03
C LEU A 68 -7.23 30.06 22.38
N GLY A 69 -6.22 29.35 22.88
CA GLY A 69 -6.22 28.75 24.23
C GLY A 69 -6.24 27.23 24.25
N ALA A 70 -6.52 26.57 23.12
CA ALA A 70 -6.51 25.11 23.03
C ALA A 70 -5.08 24.55 23.13
N THR A 71 -4.87 23.59 24.04
CA THR A 71 -3.56 22.94 24.22
C THR A 71 -3.16 22.14 22.98
N ASN A 72 -4.10 21.39 22.41
CA ASN A 72 -3.89 20.62 21.19
C ASN A 72 -5.02 20.88 20.20
N VAL A 73 -4.71 20.82 18.90
CA VAL A 73 -5.69 21.04 17.83
C VAL A 73 -5.55 19.98 16.75
N LEU A 74 -6.64 19.29 16.41
CA LEU A 74 -6.73 18.37 15.29
C LEU A 74 -7.63 18.96 14.20
N VAL A 75 -7.04 19.57 13.18
CA VAL A 75 -7.80 20.06 12.02
C VAL A 75 -8.12 18.87 11.10
N LYS A 76 -9.41 18.61 10.92
CA LYS A 76 -9.91 17.48 10.14
C LYS A 76 -9.91 17.82 8.64
N GLY A 77 -9.24 17.02 7.84
CA GLY A 77 -9.08 17.25 6.40
C GLY A 77 -10.24 16.79 5.54
N GLY A 78 -11.28 16.15 6.10
CA GLY A 78 -12.29 15.35 5.39
C GLY A 78 -12.93 15.91 4.11
N HIS A 79 -12.92 17.23 3.87
CA HIS A 79 -13.46 17.87 2.65
C HIS A 79 -12.40 18.31 1.64
N ALA A 80 -11.12 18.21 2.00
CA ALA A 80 -9.96 18.54 1.19
C ALA A 80 -9.33 17.28 0.59
N SER A 81 -10.13 16.53 -0.16
CA SER A 81 -9.62 15.35 -0.87
C SER A 81 -8.68 15.81 -1.98
N MET A 82 -7.50 15.22 -2.08
CA MET A 82 -6.52 15.54 -3.13
C MET A 82 -6.10 14.29 -3.88
N SER A 83 -5.79 14.42 -5.16
CA SER A 83 -5.20 13.31 -5.93
C SER A 83 -3.84 12.90 -5.34
N TYR A 84 -3.39 11.68 -5.65
CA TYR A 84 -2.06 11.21 -5.29
C TYR A 84 -0.96 12.20 -5.74
N ASP A 85 -0.97 12.66 -6.99
CA ASP A 85 0.05 13.60 -7.48
C ASP A 85 0.08 14.92 -6.70
N SER A 86 -1.09 15.45 -6.33
CA SER A 86 -1.20 16.66 -5.52
C SER A 86 -0.70 16.43 -4.09
N LEU A 87 -1.01 15.27 -3.49
CA LEU A 87 -0.48 14.87 -2.19
C LEU A 87 1.06 14.83 -2.21
N ILE A 88 1.63 14.17 -3.21
CA ILE A 88 3.07 14.03 -3.38
C ILE A 88 3.72 15.41 -3.53
N ASP A 89 3.21 16.28 -4.41
CA ASP A 89 3.73 17.64 -4.59
C ASP A 89 3.69 18.46 -3.28
N GLN A 90 2.59 18.39 -2.53
CA GLN A 90 2.47 19.10 -1.25
C GLN A 90 3.46 18.58 -0.20
N LEU A 91 3.69 17.27 -0.14
CA LEU A 91 4.69 16.69 0.75
C LEU A 91 6.11 17.10 0.35
N TYR A 92 6.43 17.13 -0.95
CA TYR A 92 7.71 17.66 -1.43
C TYR A 92 7.94 19.11 -1.00
N ARG A 93 6.91 19.97 -1.09
CA ARG A 93 6.98 21.37 -0.63
C ARG A 93 7.24 21.50 0.87
N LEU A 94 6.84 20.51 1.67
CA LEU A 94 7.14 20.43 3.10
C LEU A 94 8.54 19.87 3.39
N GLY A 95 9.33 19.59 2.35
CA GLY A 95 10.64 18.93 2.46
C GLY A 95 10.53 17.44 2.77
N VAL A 96 9.32 16.88 2.70
CA VAL A 96 9.07 15.45 2.85
C VAL A 96 9.32 14.80 1.51
N LYS A 97 10.50 14.19 1.37
CA LYS A 97 10.72 13.25 0.27
C LYS A 97 10.09 11.92 0.65
N LEU A 98 8.81 11.77 0.33
CA LEU A 98 8.33 10.44 -0.01
C LEU A 98 9.22 9.97 -1.14
N LEU A 99 9.85 8.80 -0.99
CA LEU A 99 10.45 8.15 -2.14
C LEU A 99 9.30 7.94 -3.12
N SER A 100 9.17 8.82 -4.11
CA SER A 100 8.27 8.58 -5.23
C SER A 100 8.73 7.28 -5.90
N ILE A 101 7.82 6.65 -6.64
CA ILE A 101 8.15 5.50 -7.48
C ILE A 101 9.32 5.85 -8.45
N ASN A 102 9.54 7.14 -8.74
CA ASN A 102 10.56 7.65 -9.66
C ASN A 102 11.87 8.12 -8.98
N ASP A 103 11.86 8.47 -7.69
CA ASP A 103 13.03 9.04 -6.99
C ASP A 103 14.11 8.00 -6.60
N LEU A 104 13.85 6.72 -6.84
CA LEU A 104 14.73 5.61 -6.47
C LEU A 104 15.84 5.28 -7.48
N ASP A 105 15.89 6.00 -8.61
CA ASP A 105 17.03 5.94 -9.55
C ASP A 105 18.37 6.26 -8.84
N GLN A 106 18.33 7.00 -7.72
CA GLN A 106 19.52 7.28 -6.90
C GLN A 106 19.84 6.18 -5.86
N VAL A 107 18.87 5.35 -5.45
CA VAL A 107 19.11 4.22 -4.54
C VAL A 107 19.69 3.02 -5.28
N SER A 108 19.41 2.89 -6.59
CA SER A 108 20.07 1.93 -7.48
C SER A 108 21.61 2.06 -7.43
N LYS A 109 22.14 3.29 -7.37
CA LYS A 109 23.60 3.52 -7.21
C LYS A 109 24.17 3.13 -5.85
N ALA A 110 23.33 2.98 -4.82
CA ALA A 110 23.79 2.45 -3.53
C ALA A 110 23.84 0.91 -3.52
N TYR A 111 23.05 0.25 -4.37
CA TYR A 111 23.04 -1.21 -4.53
C TYR A 111 24.36 -1.74 -5.12
N GLU A 112 25.07 -0.93 -5.91
CA GLU A 112 26.40 -1.27 -6.43
C GLU A 112 27.49 -1.37 -5.35
N ARG A 113 27.24 -0.87 -4.12
CA ARG A 113 28.29 -0.85 -3.08
C ARG A 113 28.17 -1.91 -2.00
N GLU A 114 26.99 -2.48 -1.75
CA GLU A 114 26.83 -3.40 -0.61
C GLU A 114 25.87 -4.55 -0.94
N SER A 115 26.42 -5.59 -1.56
CA SER A 115 25.80 -6.91 -1.60
C SER A 115 25.67 -7.44 -0.17
N ASN A 116 24.44 -7.52 0.35
CA ASN A 116 23.97 -8.60 1.23
C ASN A 116 22.56 -8.27 1.76
N ALA A 117 21.58 -9.11 1.44
CA ALA A 117 20.21 -9.06 1.99
C ALA A 117 20.15 -9.11 3.53
N SER A 118 21.25 -9.50 4.20
CA SER A 118 21.39 -9.44 5.65
C SER A 118 21.50 -8.02 6.21
N LEU A 119 21.95 -7.03 5.42
CA LEU A 119 22.06 -5.63 5.84
C LEU A 119 20.72 -4.89 5.81
N LEU A 120 19.78 -5.24 4.94
CA LEU A 120 18.40 -4.73 5.00
C LEU A 120 17.68 -5.23 6.25
N LEU A 121 17.84 -6.52 6.57
CA LEU A 121 17.36 -7.10 7.83
C LEU A 121 18.10 -6.52 9.04
N GLN A 122 19.40 -6.21 8.95
CA GLN A 122 20.13 -5.52 10.03
C GLN A 122 19.78 -4.03 10.11
N TYR A 123 19.43 -3.36 9.02
CA TYR A 123 18.99 -1.97 8.99
C TYR A 123 17.58 -1.87 9.59
N GLU A 124 16.65 -2.73 9.18
CA GLU A 124 15.32 -2.88 9.82
C GLU A 124 15.41 -3.38 11.27
N ARG A 125 16.35 -4.27 11.62
CA ARG A 125 16.61 -4.66 13.01
C ARG A 125 17.32 -3.56 13.81
N SER A 126 18.14 -2.73 13.19
CA SER A 126 18.75 -1.54 13.81
C SER A 126 17.72 -0.43 14.03
N LEU A 127 16.67 -0.39 13.20
CA LEU A 127 15.47 0.44 13.37
C LEU A 127 14.59 -0.08 14.52
N LYS A 128 14.49 -1.40 14.70
CA LYS A 128 13.82 -2.02 15.87
C LYS A 128 14.67 -2.02 17.16
N GLY A 129 15.97 -1.71 17.06
CA GLY A 129 16.95 -1.93 18.14
C GLY A 129 17.60 -0.69 18.74
N ARG A 130 17.30 0.52 18.24
CA ARG A 130 17.71 1.75 18.93
C ARG A 130 16.69 2.05 20.03
N GLY A 131 17.10 1.94 21.29
CA GLY A 131 16.28 2.29 22.45
C GLY A 131 15.59 3.63 22.21
N GLY A 132 14.29 3.57 21.96
CA GLY A 132 13.53 4.70 21.47
C GLY A 132 13.31 5.74 22.57
N ASN A 133 13.52 7.00 22.26
CA ASN A 133 12.84 8.08 22.98
C ASN A 133 11.33 7.76 23.00
N SER A 134 10.63 8.08 24.10
CA SER A 134 9.16 7.87 24.22
C SER A 134 8.40 8.40 23.00
N HIS A 135 8.90 9.48 22.41
CA HIS A 135 8.40 10.12 21.20
C HIS A 135 8.35 9.19 19.97
N ASP A 136 9.45 8.51 19.63
CA ASP A 136 9.51 7.60 18.48
C ASP A 136 8.65 6.36 18.73
N SER A 137 8.55 5.93 19.98
CA SER A 137 7.69 4.82 20.40
C SER A 137 6.21 5.14 20.17
N GLU A 138 5.77 6.37 20.46
CA GLU A 138 4.38 6.79 20.23
C GLU A 138 4.03 6.89 18.75
N LEU A 139 4.89 7.52 17.93
CA LEU A 139 4.66 7.61 16.48
C LEU A 139 4.60 6.22 15.85
N THR A 140 5.52 5.33 16.24
CA THR A 140 5.54 3.94 15.79
C THR A 140 4.25 3.21 16.18
N THR A 141 3.78 3.40 17.41
CA THR A 141 2.54 2.77 17.88
C THR A 141 1.32 3.31 17.12
N ALA A 142 1.21 4.62 16.95
CA ALA A 142 0.15 5.27 16.18
C ALA A 142 0.14 4.78 14.71
N ALA A 143 1.32 4.64 14.10
CA ALA A 143 1.46 4.12 12.75
C ALA A 143 1.00 2.65 12.64
N HIS A 144 1.38 1.79 13.58
CA HIS A 144 0.91 0.39 13.60
C HIS A 144 -0.60 0.28 13.76
N VAL A 145 -1.19 1.11 14.62
CA VAL A 145 -2.65 1.18 14.81
C VAL A 145 -3.34 1.54 13.50
N LEU A 146 -2.88 2.59 12.82
CA LEU A 146 -3.45 3.02 11.54
C LEU A 146 -3.17 2.09 10.37
N GLY A 147 -2.28 1.11 10.53
CA GLY A 147 -1.75 0.34 9.40
C GLY A 147 -0.92 1.20 8.44
N ALA A 148 -0.26 2.24 8.95
CA ALA A 148 0.58 3.12 8.14
C ALA A 148 1.83 2.37 7.65
N SER A 149 1.95 2.24 6.34
CA SER A 149 3.10 1.61 5.67
C SER A 149 4.36 2.49 5.69
N LEU A 150 4.19 3.79 5.95
CA LEU A 150 5.27 4.74 6.11
C LEU A 150 4.97 5.64 7.29
N TYR A 151 5.93 5.70 8.21
CA TYR A 151 5.92 6.66 9.29
C TYR A 151 7.32 7.16 9.60
N ARG A 152 7.48 8.48 9.72
CA ARG A 152 8.77 9.12 10.02
C ARG A 152 8.58 10.59 10.35
N THR A 153 9.51 11.14 11.14
CA THR A 153 9.67 12.59 11.31
C THR A 153 10.52 13.18 10.20
N TYR A 154 10.01 14.20 9.51
CA TYR A 154 10.74 15.01 8.53
C TYR A 154 10.68 16.48 8.93
N ASN A 155 11.85 17.13 9.10
CA ASN A 155 11.93 18.55 9.48
C ASN A 155 11.04 18.94 10.69
N GLY A 156 10.94 18.04 11.68
CA GLY A 156 10.11 18.25 12.89
C GLY A 156 8.61 17.98 12.71
N VAL A 157 8.18 17.52 11.52
CA VAL A 157 6.82 17.08 11.23
C VAL A 157 6.76 15.56 11.23
N ASP A 158 5.94 15.00 12.09
CA ASP A 158 5.63 13.58 12.14
C ASP A 158 4.64 13.21 11.03
N ILE A 159 4.86 12.10 10.37
CA ILE A 159 4.03 11.65 9.24
C ILE A 159 3.62 10.22 9.50
N CYS A 160 2.32 9.95 9.37
CA CYS A 160 1.71 8.62 9.31
C CYS A 160 0.97 8.52 7.97
N TYR A 161 1.50 7.74 7.04
CA TYR A 161 0.92 7.55 5.71
C TYR A 161 0.41 6.11 5.53
N VAL A 162 -0.91 5.99 5.45
CA VAL A 162 -1.61 4.76 5.08
C VAL A 162 -1.69 4.72 3.56
N ARG A 163 -1.02 3.72 2.96
CA ARG A 163 -1.03 3.53 1.52
C ARG A 163 -2.38 3.02 1.06
N GLY A 164 -2.80 3.48 -0.11
CA GLY A 164 -4.02 3.03 -0.78
C GLY A 164 -3.72 2.20 -2.02
N PRO A 165 -4.76 1.75 -2.72
CA PRO A 165 -4.62 1.12 -4.03
C PRO A 165 -3.80 1.93 -5.04
N ASP A 166 -3.79 3.26 -4.94
CA ASP A 166 -3.03 4.13 -5.85
C ASP A 166 -1.51 4.05 -5.71
N ASP A 167 -1.01 3.54 -4.59
CA ASP A 167 0.43 3.30 -4.45
C ASP A 167 0.89 2.06 -5.23
N LEU A 168 -0.06 1.28 -5.75
CA LEU A 168 0.15 0.05 -6.50
C LEU A 168 -0.28 0.29 -7.93
N LEU A 169 0.66 0.33 -8.88
CA LEU A 169 0.38 0.63 -10.28
C LEU A 169 -0.71 -0.29 -10.84
N PHE A 170 -0.70 -1.56 -10.46
CA PHE A 170 -1.70 -2.54 -10.92
C PHE A 170 -3.08 -2.35 -10.27
N LEU A 171 -3.22 -1.60 -9.17
CA LEU A 171 -4.52 -1.23 -8.57
C LEU A 171 -4.85 0.26 -8.73
N GLN A 172 -3.96 1.04 -9.33
CA GLN A 172 -4.17 2.47 -9.57
C GLN A 172 -5.47 2.68 -10.32
N ARG A 173 -6.29 3.56 -9.78
CA ARG A 173 -7.50 4.03 -10.44
C ARG A 173 -7.30 5.49 -10.85
N PRO A 174 -7.99 5.96 -11.89
CA PRO A 174 -7.91 7.37 -12.31
C PRO A 174 -8.37 8.40 -11.25
N SER A 175 -8.86 7.98 -10.07
CA SER A 175 -9.68 8.83 -9.22
C SER A 175 -9.62 8.56 -7.71
N SER A 176 -8.60 7.89 -7.17
CA SER A 176 -8.50 7.78 -5.70
C SER A 176 -7.94 9.07 -5.12
N ALA A 177 -8.54 9.50 -4.02
CA ALA A 177 -8.20 10.72 -3.34
C ALA A 177 -7.66 10.39 -1.95
N TYR A 178 -6.85 11.29 -1.41
CA TYR A 178 -6.31 11.20 -0.06
C TYR A 178 -6.83 12.36 0.79
N THR A 179 -7.00 12.11 2.08
CA THR A 179 -7.27 13.14 3.09
C THR A 179 -6.12 13.20 4.09
N THR A 180 -5.84 14.41 4.58
CA THR A 180 -4.82 14.65 5.61
C THR A 180 -5.46 15.31 6.81
N ASP A 181 -5.42 14.67 7.97
CA ASP A 181 -5.72 15.33 9.24
C ASP A 181 -4.43 15.83 9.89
N VAL A 182 -4.46 17.02 10.48
CA VAL A 182 -3.28 17.66 11.07
C VAL A 182 -3.48 17.85 12.56
N LEU A 183 -2.68 17.15 13.36
CA LEU A 183 -2.61 17.34 14.81
C LEU A 183 -1.45 18.27 15.15
N TYR A 184 -1.74 19.34 15.89
CA TYR A 184 -0.76 20.23 16.50
C TYR A 184 -0.79 20.11 18.01
N GLU A 185 0.36 19.83 18.60
CA GLU A 185 0.56 19.76 20.06
C GLU A 185 1.40 20.96 20.50
N SER A 186 0.77 21.95 21.14
CA SER A 186 1.40 23.25 21.38
C SER A 186 2.56 23.20 22.38
N GLN A 187 2.47 22.33 23.40
CA GLN A 187 3.49 22.21 24.45
C GLN A 187 4.84 21.76 23.91
N SER A 188 4.83 20.94 22.86
CA SER A 188 6.03 20.40 22.21
C SER A 188 6.30 21.03 20.85
N GLU A 189 5.46 21.98 20.42
CA GLU A 189 5.41 22.57 19.07
C GLU A 189 5.42 21.51 17.95
N ARG A 190 4.82 20.34 18.19
CA ARG A 190 4.85 19.20 17.26
C ARG A 190 3.67 19.21 16.31
N MET A 191 3.96 18.80 15.08
CA MET A 191 2.96 18.58 14.03
C MET A 191 2.95 17.11 13.64
N THR A 192 1.78 16.48 13.63
CA THR A 192 1.59 15.12 13.10
C THR A 192 0.58 15.14 11.96
N LEU A 193 0.96 14.58 10.81
CA LEU A 193 0.12 14.42 9.63
C LEU A 193 -0.40 12.97 9.56
N PHE A 194 -1.72 12.80 9.57
CA PHE A 194 -2.38 11.52 9.37
C PHE A 194 -2.98 11.47 7.97
N ILE A 195 -2.26 10.83 7.04
CA ILE A 195 -2.57 10.77 5.62
C ILE A 195 -3.15 9.39 5.31
N LYS A 196 -4.33 9.36 4.70
CA LYS A 196 -5.05 8.12 4.40
C LYS A 196 -5.94 8.25 3.17
N PRO A 197 -6.30 7.13 2.50
CA PRO A 197 -7.24 7.15 1.41
C PRO A 197 -8.60 7.75 1.85
N THR A 198 -9.20 8.53 0.97
CA THR A 198 -10.56 9.04 1.14
C THR A 198 -11.54 7.88 0.94
N ILE A 199 -12.46 7.68 1.88
CA ILE A 199 -13.58 6.74 1.68
C ILE A 199 -14.67 7.45 0.87
N ASN A 200 -14.99 6.90 -0.30
CA ASN A 200 -16.08 7.42 -1.13
C ASN A 200 -17.42 6.85 -0.64
N THR A 201 -18.17 7.65 0.12
CA THR A 201 -19.44 7.28 0.74
C THR A 201 -20.31 8.53 0.99
N ASP A 202 -21.62 8.36 0.92
CA ASP A 202 -22.61 9.38 1.31
C ASP A 202 -22.96 9.28 2.81
N ALA A 203 -22.52 8.21 3.49
CA ALA A 203 -22.77 7.93 4.89
C ALA A 203 -21.87 8.76 5.82
N THR A 204 -21.99 10.09 5.77
CA THR A 204 -21.11 11.03 6.48
C THR A 204 -21.75 11.66 7.72
N HIS A 205 -23.00 11.31 8.04
CA HIS A 205 -23.71 11.86 9.18
C HIS A 205 -23.05 11.44 10.50
N GLY A 206 -22.78 12.41 11.38
CA GLY A 206 -22.21 12.14 12.70
C GLY A 206 -20.69 11.91 12.74
N THR A 207 -19.98 12.14 11.63
CA THR A 207 -18.50 11.99 11.55
C THR A 207 -17.75 12.81 12.59
N GLY A 208 -18.13 14.07 12.79
CA GLY A 208 -17.52 14.95 13.80
C GLY A 208 -17.71 14.42 15.23
N CYS A 209 -18.94 14.16 15.63
CA CYS A 209 -19.28 13.66 16.97
C CYS A 209 -18.59 12.32 17.26
N THR A 210 -18.58 11.43 16.26
CA THR A 210 -17.98 10.10 16.38
C THR A 210 -16.48 10.19 16.59
N LEU A 211 -15.76 10.98 15.77
CA LEU A 211 -14.32 11.12 15.90
C LEU A 211 -13.93 11.68 17.27
N SER A 212 -14.58 12.77 17.71
CA SER A 212 -14.28 13.37 19.02
C SER A 212 -14.59 12.40 20.17
N SER A 213 -15.70 11.66 20.09
CA SER A 213 -16.07 10.66 21.10
C SER A 213 -15.09 9.49 21.14
N ALA A 214 -14.64 9.01 19.99
CA ALA A 214 -13.64 7.94 19.90
C ALA A 214 -12.29 8.40 20.48
N ILE A 215 -11.82 9.61 20.16
CA ILE A 215 -10.59 10.16 20.74
C ILE A 215 -10.71 10.27 22.26
N ALA A 216 -11.84 10.77 22.76
CA ALA A 216 -12.09 10.88 24.20
C ALA A 216 -12.08 9.50 24.87
N ALA A 217 -12.71 8.49 24.26
CA ALA A 217 -12.74 7.12 24.77
C ALA A 217 -11.33 6.51 24.84
N PHE A 218 -10.52 6.59 23.77
CA PHE A 218 -9.15 6.07 23.79
C PHE A 218 -8.24 6.85 24.75
N SER A 219 -8.41 8.17 24.85
CA SER A 219 -7.67 8.98 25.83
C SER A 219 -8.01 8.57 27.26
N ALA A 220 -9.29 8.28 27.55
CA ALA A 220 -9.72 7.80 28.87
C ALA A 220 -9.16 6.41 29.23
N HIS A 221 -8.82 5.58 28.23
CA HIS A 221 -8.10 4.32 28.43
C HIS A 221 -6.58 4.50 28.67
N GLY A 222 -6.09 5.74 28.73
CA GLY A 222 -4.69 6.06 29.01
C GLY A 222 -3.78 6.03 27.79
N HIS A 223 -4.33 5.97 26.56
CA HIS A 223 -3.52 6.09 25.36
C HIS A 223 -2.94 7.50 25.22
N PRO A 224 -1.65 7.65 24.83
CA PRO A 224 -1.11 8.95 24.43
C PRO A 224 -1.93 9.58 23.30
N LEU A 225 -2.02 10.91 23.25
CA LEU A 225 -2.93 11.63 22.36
C LEU A 225 -2.80 11.22 20.90
N ARG A 226 -1.58 11.13 20.37
CA ARG A 226 -1.31 10.69 18.99
C ARG A 226 -1.83 9.27 18.70
N VAL A 227 -1.69 8.37 19.67
CA VAL A 227 -2.17 6.99 19.58
C VAL A 227 -3.71 6.93 19.69
N ALA A 228 -4.31 7.75 20.55
CA ALA A 228 -5.76 7.89 20.65
C ALA A 228 -6.37 8.44 19.35
N VAL A 229 -5.74 9.43 18.73
CA VAL A 229 -6.14 9.96 17.41
C VAL A 229 -6.00 8.89 16.33
N ALA A 230 -4.90 8.13 16.32
CA ALA A 230 -4.70 7.02 15.39
C ALA A 230 -5.82 5.96 15.49
N HIS A 231 -6.15 5.52 16.70
CA HIS A 231 -7.26 4.58 16.90
C HIS A 231 -8.61 5.15 16.46
N ALA A 232 -8.88 6.42 16.79
CA ALA A 232 -10.13 7.06 16.41
C ALA A 232 -10.25 7.24 14.89
N LEU A 233 -9.16 7.58 14.20
CA LEU A 233 -9.12 7.68 12.75
C LEU A 233 -9.26 6.31 12.07
N GLN A 234 -8.66 5.25 12.62
CA GLN A 234 -8.86 3.88 12.16
C GLN A 234 -10.33 3.46 12.30
N TYR A 235 -10.93 3.70 13.48
CA TYR A 235 -12.35 3.46 13.74
C TYR A 235 -13.23 4.22 12.73
N MET A 236 -12.92 5.50 12.49
CA MET A 236 -13.64 6.33 11.51
C MET A 236 -13.56 5.76 10.09
N GLN A 237 -12.40 5.28 9.64
CA GLN A 237 -12.26 4.66 8.32
C GLN A 237 -13.16 3.44 8.17
N GLU A 238 -13.27 2.62 9.23
CA GLU A 238 -14.12 1.44 9.20
C GLU A 238 -15.61 1.79 9.15
N VAL A 239 -16.10 2.62 10.08
CA VAL A 239 -17.53 2.96 10.15
C VAL A 239 -18.02 3.80 8.96
N LEU A 240 -17.11 4.48 8.26
CA LEU A 240 -17.37 5.14 6.97
C LEU A 240 -17.43 4.12 5.83
N ALA A 241 -16.48 3.19 5.76
CA ALA A 241 -16.43 2.18 4.71
C ALA A 241 -17.65 1.23 4.75
N SER A 242 -18.18 0.95 5.94
CA SER A 242 -19.39 0.16 6.16
C SER A 242 -20.67 0.99 6.28
N GLY A 243 -20.60 2.32 6.08
CA GLY A 243 -21.70 3.24 6.31
C GLY A 243 -22.95 2.95 5.47
N LEU A 244 -24.12 3.30 6.01
CA LEU A 244 -25.42 2.93 5.44
C LEU A 244 -25.93 4.01 4.48
N ASN A 245 -25.52 3.95 3.21
CA ASN A 245 -25.87 4.96 2.20
C ASN A 245 -27.37 5.01 1.84
N GLN A 246 -28.14 3.96 2.13
CA GLN A 246 -29.53 3.79 1.64
C GLN A 246 -30.60 4.11 2.70
N VAL A 247 -30.23 4.78 3.79
CA VAL A 247 -31.17 5.08 4.89
C VAL A 247 -31.64 6.53 4.79
N GLY A 248 -32.92 6.71 4.45
CA GLY A 248 -33.54 8.04 4.32
C GLY A 248 -33.19 8.75 3.02
N TYR A 249 -33.34 10.09 3.00
CA TYR A 249 -33.15 10.93 1.81
C TYR A 249 -31.94 11.89 1.92
N GLY A 250 -31.15 11.80 2.98
CA GLY A 250 -29.99 12.67 3.26
C GLY A 250 -28.70 11.89 3.42
N ALA A 251 -27.67 12.51 4.01
CA ALA A 251 -26.42 11.83 4.34
C ALA A 251 -26.71 10.62 5.24
N GLY A 252 -26.25 9.43 4.83
CA GLY A 252 -26.46 8.19 5.58
C GLY A 252 -25.75 8.20 6.94
N PRO A 253 -26.21 7.39 7.90
CA PRO A 253 -25.51 7.21 9.17
C PRO A 253 -24.28 6.30 9.02
N LEU A 254 -23.29 6.51 9.88
CA LEU A 254 -22.16 5.61 10.07
C LEU A 254 -22.63 4.26 10.64
N ASP A 255 -21.91 3.19 10.34
CA ASP A 255 -22.17 1.87 10.93
C ASP A 255 -21.22 1.59 12.10
N HIS A 256 -21.63 2.03 13.30
CA HIS A 256 -20.91 1.77 14.55
C HIS A 256 -20.92 0.28 14.98
N GLY A 257 -21.72 -0.57 14.32
CA GLY A 257 -21.73 -2.01 14.56
C GLY A 257 -20.57 -2.74 13.89
N SER A 258 -20.02 -2.22 12.78
CA SER A 258 -18.93 -2.88 12.06
C SER A 258 -17.71 -3.17 12.95
N PRO A 259 -17.17 -2.21 13.73
CA PRO A 259 -15.96 -2.45 14.52
C PRO A 259 -16.15 -3.43 15.69
N ILE A 260 -17.40 -3.72 16.05
CA ILE A 260 -17.73 -4.75 17.06
C ILE A 260 -17.51 -6.15 16.47
N MET A 261 -17.63 -6.30 15.15
CA MET A 261 -17.33 -7.53 14.44
C MET A 261 -15.84 -7.57 14.11
N THR A 262 -15.05 -8.25 14.95
CA THR A 262 -13.61 -8.39 14.70
C THR A 262 -13.34 -9.12 13.38
N ARG A 263 -12.70 -8.42 12.43
CA ARG A 263 -12.27 -8.94 11.14
C ARG A 263 -10.76 -8.73 10.96
N GLY A 264 -10.12 -9.63 10.24
CA GLY A 264 -8.71 -9.56 9.87
C GLY A 264 -8.45 -8.62 8.70
N ILE A 265 -9.47 -8.32 7.89
CA ILE A 265 -9.41 -7.35 6.80
C ILE A 265 -10.62 -6.41 6.80
N PRO A 266 -10.47 -5.17 6.34
CA PRO A 266 -11.57 -4.25 6.09
C PRO A 266 -12.56 -4.79 5.05
N LEU A 267 -13.77 -4.22 5.05
CA LEU A 267 -14.72 -4.42 3.96
C LEU A 267 -14.21 -3.78 2.67
N ARG A 268 -14.63 -4.34 1.53
CA ARG A 268 -14.43 -3.70 0.23
C ARG A 268 -15.17 -2.37 0.20
N ALA A 269 -14.49 -1.33 -0.27
CA ALA A 269 -15.06 -0.01 -0.50
C ALA A 269 -14.75 0.45 -1.92
N LEU A 270 -15.47 1.46 -2.44
CA LEU A 270 -15.15 2.05 -3.74
C LEU A 270 -13.72 2.62 -3.77
N SER A 271 -13.25 3.14 -2.64
CA SER A 271 -11.91 3.68 -2.42
C SER A 271 -10.84 2.60 -2.25
N ASN A 272 -11.22 1.41 -1.76
CA ASN A 272 -10.33 0.26 -1.66
C ASN A 272 -11.08 -1.03 -2.04
N PRO A 273 -11.10 -1.38 -3.34
CA PRO A 273 -11.80 -2.57 -3.83
C PRO A 273 -11.06 -3.87 -3.49
N ALA A 274 -9.79 -3.79 -3.07
CA ALA A 274 -8.92 -4.93 -2.83
C ALA A 274 -8.18 -4.80 -1.49
N PRO A 275 -8.92 -4.78 -0.36
CA PRO A 275 -8.35 -4.54 0.96
C PRO A 275 -7.35 -5.60 1.40
N LEU A 276 -7.57 -6.89 1.10
CA LEU A 276 -6.60 -7.95 1.43
C LEU A 276 -5.28 -7.71 0.70
N THR A 277 -5.32 -7.53 -0.62
CA THR A 277 -4.14 -7.33 -1.48
C THR A 277 -3.40 -6.05 -1.09
N THR A 278 -4.13 -4.96 -0.87
CA THR A 278 -3.56 -3.68 -0.43
C THR A 278 -2.83 -3.84 0.90
N MET A 279 -3.41 -4.57 1.86
CA MET A 279 -2.77 -4.83 3.15
C MET A 279 -1.53 -5.71 3.02
N LEU A 280 -1.62 -6.82 2.28
CA LEU A 280 -0.50 -7.74 2.06
C LEU A 280 0.72 -7.00 1.50
N VAL A 281 0.52 -6.19 0.46
CA VAL A 281 1.60 -5.41 -0.15
C VAL A 281 2.10 -4.29 0.77
N SER A 282 1.18 -3.55 1.40
CA SER A 282 1.53 -2.39 2.23
C SER A 282 2.33 -2.80 3.47
N GLN A 283 2.01 -3.94 4.08
CA GLN A 283 2.75 -4.47 5.23
C GLN A 283 4.12 -5.03 4.83
N SER A 284 4.27 -5.51 3.59
CA SER A 284 5.54 -5.98 3.03
C SER A 284 6.28 -4.93 2.22
N TRP A 285 5.98 -3.64 2.35
CA TRP A 285 6.38 -2.63 1.34
C TRP A 285 7.87 -2.62 0.99
N SER A 286 8.77 -2.76 1.97
CA SER A 286 10.22 -2.81 1.73
C SER A 286 10.62 -4.06 0.92
N LEU A 287 10.07 -5.21 1.29
CA LEU A 287 10.26 -6.48 0.59
C LEU A 287 9.63 -6.45 -0.81
N TRP A 288 8.41 -5.93 -0.93
CA TRP A 288 7.67 -5.78 -2.18
C TRP A 288 8.43 -4.94 -3.21
N LYS A 289 9.07 -3.85 -2.77
CA LYS A 289 9.92 -3.06 -3.67
C LYS A 289 11.21 -3.78 -4.05
N SER A 290 11.81 -4.50 -3.11
CA SER A 290 13.02 -5.30 -3.40
C SER A 290 12.73 -6.38 -4.46
N TYR A 291 11.50 -6.91 -4.44
CA TYR A 291 10.92 -7.67 -5.53
C TYR A 291 10.68 -6.77 -6.74
N THR A 292 9.58 -6.03 -6.81
CA THR A 292 9.13 -5.34 -8.04
C THR A 292 10.08 -4.32 -8.68
N ARG A 293 11.20 -3.96 -8.02
CA ARG A 293 12.28 -3.10 -8.53
C ARG A 293 13.65 -3.77 -8.43
N HIS A 294 13.70 -5.11 -8.48
CA HIS A 294 14.92 -5.90 -8.37
C HIS A 294 15.97 -5.52 -9.43
N PRO A 295 17.29 -5.63 -9.15
CA PRO A 295 18.33 -5.37 -10.16
C PRO A 295 18.16 -6.14 -11.47
N PHE A 296 17.60 -7.35 -11.44
CA PHE A 296 17.25 -8.11 -12.64
C PHE A 296 16.28 -7.33 -13.54
N VAL A 297 15.22 -6.79 -12.94
CA VAL A 297 14.18 -6.00 -13.62
C VAL A 297 14.74 -4.65 -14.09
N GLN A 298 15.57 -4.00 -13.26
CA GLN A 298 16.24 -2.75 -13.64
C GLN A 298 17.13 -2.95 -14.87
N ASN A 299 18.01 -3.96 -14.82
CA ASN A 299 18.90 -4.29 -15.94
C ASN A 299 18.12 -4.71 -17.20
N LEU A 300 16.96 -5.36 -17.04
CA LEU A 300 16.06 -5.67 -18.16
C LEU A 300 15.52 -4.38 -18.79
N GLY A 301 15.02 -3.46 -17.97
CA GLY A 301 14.51 -2.16 -18.43
C GLY A 301 15.57 -1.29 -19.10
N ASP A 302 16.80 -1.31 -18.57
CA ASP A 302 17.94 -0.55 -19.09
C ASP A 302 18.63 -1.27 -20.28
N GLY A 303 18.21 -2.49 -20.61
CA GLY A 303 18.78 -3.30 -21.69
C GLY A 303 20.17 -3.86 -21.43
N THR A 304 20.64 -3.81 -20.18
CA THR A 304 21.97 -4.25 -19.74
C THR A 304 21.96 -5.67 -19.17
N LEU A 305 20.78 -6.28 -19.00
CA LEU A 305 20.67 -7.65 -18.50
C LEU A 305 21.40 -8.64 -19.42
N LEU A 306 22.30 -9.44 -18.85
CA LEU A 306 23.02 -10.47 -19.58
C LEU A 306 22.06 -11.54 -20.11
N MET A 307 22.24 -11.93 -21.37
CA MET A 307 21.38 -12.93 -22.00
C MET A 307 21.46 -14.30 -21.32
N SER A 308 22.59 -14.63 -20.68
CA SER A 308 22.74 -15.83 -19.83
C SER A 308 21.81 -15.80 -18.62
N SER A 309 21.68 -14.63 -17.96
CA SER A 309 20.70 -14.44 -16.87
C SER A 309 19.27 -14.60 -17.36
N MET A 310 18.92 -13.97 -18.48
CA MET A 310 17.57 -14.08 -19.04
C MET A 310 17.25 -15.54 -19.41
N ARG A 311 18.17 -16.23 -20.10
CA ARG A 311 17.99 -17.64 -20.48
C ARG A 311 17.84 -18.56 -19.28
N TRP A 312 18.60 -18.32 -18.21
CA TRP A 312 18.46 -19.09 -16.97
C TRP A 312 17.09 -18.88 -16.34
N PHE A 313 16.68 -17.61 -16.21
CA PHE A 313 15.37 -17.25 -15.67
C PHE A 313 14.24 -17.92 -16.48
N MET A 314 14.26 -17.82 -17.82
CA MET A 314 13.20 -18.40 -18.67
C MET A 314 13.09 -19.92 -18.55
N GLN A 315 14.21 -20.64 -18.34
CA GLN A 315 14.21 -22.08 -18.09
C GLN A 315 13.57 -22.43 -16.74
N GLN A 316 13.92 -21.70 -15.68
CA GLN A 316 13.34 -21.92 -14.35
C GLN A 316 11.87 -21.49 -14.30
N ASP A 317 11.50 -20.41 -15.00
CA ASP A 317 10.14 -19.91 -15.10
C ASP A 317 9.22 -20.93 -15.81
N TYR A 318 9.71 -21.62 -16.85
CA TYR A 318 8.98 -22.74 -17.45
C TYR A 318 8.65 -23.85 -16.45
N LYS A 319 9.59 -24.20 -15.57
CA LYS A 319 9.36 -25.17 -14.49
C LYS A 319 8.39 -24.65 -13.45
N TYR A 320 8.54 -23.39 -13.05
CA TYR A 320 7.64 -22.72 -12.14
C TYR A 320 6.20 -22.72 -12.66
N LEU A 321 5.96 -22.28 -13.90
CA LEU A 321 4.62 -22.24 -14.53
C LEU A 321 3.97 -23.62 -14.60
N THR A 322 4.75 -24.68 -14.80
CA THR A 322 4.25 -26.06 -14.75
C THR A 322 3.68 -26.41 -13.37
N GLN A 323 4.37 -26.01 -12.30
CA GLN A 323 3.87 -26.22 -10.93
C GLN A 323 2.73 -25.25 -10.58
N TYR A 324 2.77 -24.02 -11.11
CA TYR A 324 1.72 -23.01 -10.96
C TYR A 324 0.38 -23.51 -11.53
N ALA A 325 0.39 -24.12 -12.72
CA ALA A 325 -0.79 -24.74 -13.31
C ALA A 325 -1.34 -25.90 -12.45
N ARG A 326 -0.46 -26.69 -11.82
CA ARG A 326 -0.87 -27.75 -10.88
C ARG A 326 -1.49 -27.17 -9.60
N ALA A 327 -0.93 -26.08 -9.08
CA ALA A 327 -1.44 -25.38 -7.92
C ALA A 327 -2.84 -24.77 -8.21
N LEU A 328 -3.05 -24.15 -9.37
CA LEU A 328 -4.38 -23.71 -9.81
C LEU A 328 -5.36 -24.88 -9.94
N SER A 329 -4.91 -26.02 -10.46
CA SER A 329 -5.75 -27.23 -10.52
C SER A 329 -6.15 -27.73 -9.13
N LYS A 330 -5.25 -27.65 -8.14
CA LYS A 330 -5.58 -27.92 -6.73
C LYS A 330 -6.60 -26.91 -6.19
N ALA A 331 -6.49 -25.64 -6.55
CA ALA A 331 -7.45 -24.60 -6.16
C ALA A 331 -8.86 -24.91 -6.70
N VAL A 332 -8.96 -25.33 -7.98
CA VAL A 332 -10.23 -25.77 -8.60
C VAL A 332 -10.85 -26.96 -7.85
N ALA A 333 -10.03 -27.92 -7.43
CA ALA A 333 -10.48 -29.13 -6.74
C ALA A 333 -10.75 -28.92 -5.24
N HIS A 334 -10.45 -27.74 -4.69
CA HIS A 334 -10.52 -27.52 -3.25
C HIS A 334 -11.99 -27.54 -2.75
N PRO A 335 -12.33 -28.25 -1.65
CA PRO A 335 -13.72 -28.40 -1.19
C PRO A 335 -14.47 -27.10 -0.88
N SER A 336 -13.76 -26.05 -0.49
CA SER A 336 -14.33 -24.72 -0.20
C SER A 336 -14.58 -23.85 -1.44
N ALA A 337 -14.15 -24.29 -2.63
CA ALA A 337 -14.41 -23.58 -3.87
C ALA A 337 -15.89 -23.72 -4.26
N THR A 338 -16.53 -22.60 -4.54
CA THR A 338 -17.89 -22.56 -5.11
C THR A 338 -17.85 -22.87 -6.60
N TRP A 339 -19.01 -23.20 -7.17
CA TRP A 339 -19.11 -23.43 -8.62
C TRP A 339 -18.61 -22.24 -9.47
N SER A 340 -18.86 -21.00 -9.03
CA SER A 340 -18.36 -19.80 -9.73
C SER A 340 -16.84 -19.70 -9.66
N GLU A 341 -16.26 -19.86 -8.46
CA GLU A 341 -14.82 -19.83 -8.26
C GLU A 341 -14.12 -20.97 -9.02
N MET A 342 -14.69 -22.18 -9.05
CA MET A 342 -14.17 -23.29 -9.84
C MET A 342 -14.10 -22.96 -11.34
N LYS A 343 -15.13 -22.29 -11.87
CA LYS A 343 -15.17 -21.88 -13.29
C LYS A 343 -14.07 -20.86 -13.60
N GLU A 344 -13.90 -19.86 -12.74
CA GLU A 344 -12.87 -18.82 -12.91
C GLU A 344 -11.45 -19.39 -12.76
N LEU A 345 -11.21 -20.19 -11.71
CA LEU A 345 -9.92 -20.86 -11.49
C LEU A 345 -9.58 -21.84 -12.62
N SER A 346 -10.57 -22.56 -13.16
CA SER A 346 -10.37 -23.44 -14.31
C SER A 346 -10.01 -22.65 -15.57
N ALA A 347 -10.64 -21.49 -15.78
CA ALA A 347 -10.29 -20.61 -16.89
C ALA A 347 -8.86 -20.07 -16.74
N MET A 348 -8.48 -19.63 -15.54
CA MET A 348 -7.11 -19.18 -15.24
C MET A 348 -6.07 -20.29 -15.45
N SER A 349 -6.35 -21.51 -14.96
CA SER A 349 -5.46 -22.65 -15.17
C SER A 349 -5.27 -22.97 -16.65
N LYS A 350 -6.36 -22.89 -17.44
CA LYS A 350 -6.28 -23.06 -18.89
C LYS A 350 -5.47 -21.95 -19.55
N SER A 351 -5.68 -20.68 -19.18
CA SER A 351 -4.92 -19.55 -19.69
C SER A 351 -3.43 -19.72 -19.47
N VAL A 352 -2.99 -20.12 -18.27
CA VAL A 352 -1.57 -20.39 -17.99
C VAL A 352 -1.02 -21.49 -18.90
N ILE A 353 -1.75 -22.60 -19.06
CA ILE A 353 -1.32 -23.71 -19.93
C ILE A 353 -1.22 -23.28 -21.40
N ASP A 354 -2.20 -22.51 -21.88
CA ASP A 354 -2.20 -22.01 -23.26
C ASP A 354 -1.06 -20.98 -23.46
N GLU A 355 -0.79 -20.11 -22.47
CA GLU A 355 0.29 -19.12 -22.48
C GLU A 355 1.70 -19.76 -22.41
N MET A 356 1.85 -20.94 -21.79
CA MET A 356 3.12 -21.67 -21.83
C MET A 356 3.59 -21.95 -23.26
N GLN A 357 2.69 -22.08 -24.24
CA GLN A 357 3.09 -22.21 -25.65
C GLN A 357 3.75 -20.94 -26.19
N LEU A 358 3.31 -19.75 -25.76
CA LEU A 358 3.96 -18.49 -26.08
C LEU A 358 5.33 -18.41 -25.41
N HIS A 359 5.43 -18.81 -24.13
CA HIS A 359 6.70 -18.87 -23.41
C HIS A 359 7.74 -19.75 -24.13
N ILE A 360 7.33 -20.92 -24.61
CA ILE A 360 8.19 -21.83 -25.39
C ILE A 360 8.69 -21.14 -26.66
N ARG A 361 7.83 -20.46 -27.42
CA ARG A 361 8.26 -19.72 -28.63
C ARG A 361 9.25 -18.61 -28.33
N VAL A 362 9.09 -17.91 -27.22
CA VAL A 362 10.06 -16.89 -26.77
C VAL A 362 11.39 -17.54 -26.38
N CYS A 363 11.34 -18.66 -25.66
CA CYS A 363 12.52 -19.45 -25.31
C CYS A 363 13.28 -19.93 -26.57
N GLU A 364 12.58 -20.38 -27.60
CA GLU A 364 13.17 -20.80 -28.89
C GLU A 364 13.91 -19.64 -29.57
N ARG A 365 13.32 -18.43 -29.60
CA ARG A 365 13.99 -17.22 -30.10
C ARG A 365 15.21 -16.83 -29.27
N MET A 366 15.24 -17.21 -28.00
CA MET A 366 16.41 -17.07 -27.13
C MET A 366 17.42 -18.21 -27.30
N GLY A 367 17.15 -19.21 -28.13
CA GLY A 367 18.04 -20.36 -28.36
C GLY A 367 17.89 -21.50 -27.35
N ILE A 368 16.74 -21.59 -26.68
CA ILE A 368 16.40 -22.67 -25.74
C ILE A 368 15.32 -23.53 -26.38
N SER A 369 15.64 -24.77 -26.76
CA SER A 369 14.66 -25.70 -27.33
C SER A 369 13.72 -26.27 -26.26
N LEU A 370 12.56 -26.76 -26.68
CA LEU A 370 11.64 -27.48 -25.79
C LEU A 370 12.30 -28.65 -25.06
N ASP A 371 13.10 -29.46 -25.76
CA ASP A 371 13.84 -30.58 -25.15
C ASP A 371 14.75 -30.11 -23.99
N VAL A 372 15.37 -28.93 -24.12
CA VAL A 372 16.19 -28.36 -23.06
C VAL A 372 15.31 -27.94 -21.89
N LEU A 373 14.20 -27.23 -22.15
CA LEU A 373 13.24 -26.83 -21.12
C LEU A 373 12.67 -28.04 -20.35
N GLU A 374 12.37 -29.15 -21.03
CA GLU A 374 11.86 -30.38 -20.41
C GLU A 374 12.92 -31.05 -19.53
N GLN A 375 14.18 -31.06 -19.98
CA GLN A 375 15.29 -31.67 -19.24
C GLN A 375 15.91 -30.76 -18.16
N THR A 376 15.65 -29.45 -18.18
CA THR A 376 16.10 -28.51 -17.14
C THR A 376 15.73 -29.05 -15.76
N MET A 377 16.67 -29.04 -14.83
CA MET A 377 16.40 -29.36 -13.43
C MET A 377 15.85 -28.13 -12.71
N GLU A 378 14.82 -28.32 -11.87
CA GLU A 378 14.36 -27.26 -10.97
C GLU A 378 15.51 -26.83 -10.06
N SER A 379 15.77 -25.52 -10.00
CA SER A 379 16.81 -24.98 -9.13
C SER A 379 16.41 -25.05 -7.65
N ARG A 380 17.34 -24.73 -6.75
CA ARG A 380 17.02 -24.66 -5.32
C ARG A 380 15.95 -23.60 -5.03
N ALA A 381 16.02 -22.44 -5.70
CA ALA A 381 15.04 -21.38 -5.54
C ALA A 381 13.66 -21.82 -6.09
N THR A 382 13.63 -22.42 -7.28
CA THR A 382 12.39 -22.90 -7.91
C THR A 382 11.73 -24.03 -7.10
N VAL A 383 12.51 -24.99 -6.57
CA VAL A 383 11.97 -26.04 -5.69
C VAL A 383 11.41 -25.42 -4.41
N ALA A 384 12.17 -24.56 -3.73
CA ALA A 384 11.70 -23.93 -2.49
C ALA A 384 10.39 -23.17 -2.71
N TYR A 385 10.29 -22.40 -3.80
CA TYR A 385 9.10 -21.65 -4.15
C TYR A 385 7.91 -22.58 -4.45
N THR A 386 8.07 -23.46 -5.43
CA THR A 386 6.95 -24.26 -5.93
C THR A 386 6.44 -25.26 -4.90
N ARG A 387 7.31 -25.84 -4.08
CA ARG A 387 6.88 -26.74 -2.99
C ARG A 387 6.15 -25.99 -1.90
N PHE A 388 6.61 -24.79 -1.53
CA PHE A 388 5.88 -23.95 -0.58
C PHE A 388 4.47 -23.60 -1.08
N VAL A 389 4.32 -23.19 -2.34
CA VAL A 389 2.99 -22.91 -2.95
C VAL A 389 2.10 -24.16 -2.99
N LEU A 390 2.66 -25.34 -3.22
CA LEU A 390 1.88 -26.57 -3.21
C LEU A 390 1.49 -27.02 -1.80
N ASP A 391 2.29 -26.70 -0.79
CA ASP A 391 2.01 -26.98 0.61
C ASP A 391 0.92 -26.04 1.16
N THR A 392 0.86 -24.77 0.72
CA THR A 392 -0.25 -23.87 1.11
C THR A 392 -1.61 -24.36 0.61
N ALA A 393 -1.65 -25.18 -0.45
CA ALA A 393 -2.88 -25.85 -0.90
C ALA A 393 -3.46 -26.78 0.16
N GLU A 394 -2.62 -27.38 1.00
CA GLU A 394 -3.05 -28.25 2.11
C GLU A 394 -3.54 -27.43 3.32
N GLU A 395 -3.11 -26.17 3.45
CA GLU A 395 -3.63 -25.24 4.48
C GLU A 395 -5.02 -24.70 4.14
N GLY A 396 -5.30 -24.51 2.85
CA GLY A 396 -6.62 -24.16 2.36
C GLY A 396 -6.60 -23.30 1.10
N LEU A 397 -7.80 -23.06 0.54
CA LEU A 397 -7.94 -22.29 -0.70
C LEU A 397 -7.39 -20.86 -0.61
N LEU A 398 -7.69 -20.10 0.45
CA LEU A 398 -7.18 -18.73 0.56
C LEU A 398 -5.66 -18.64 0.75
N PRO A 399 -5.02 -19.44 1.64
CA PRO A 399 -3.56 -19.57 1.67
C PRO A 399 -2.94 -19.84 0.29
N LEU A 400 -3.52 -20.75 -0.48
CA LEU A 400 -3.10 -21.06 -1.83
C LEU A 400 -3.23 -19.86 -2.77
N LEU A 401 -4.41 -19.22 -2.81
CA LEU A 401 -4.64 -18.03 -3.64
C LEU A 401 -3.68 -16.89 -3.29
N VAL A 402 -3.44 -16.64 -1.99
CA VAL A 402 -2.48 -15.62 -1.53
C VAL A 402 -1.06 -15.98 -1.98
N SER A 403 -0.65 -17.25 -1.89
CA SER A 403 0.67 -17.69 -2.34
C SER A 403 0.87 -17.54 -3.86
N LEU A 404 -0.17 -17.81 -4.66
CA LEU A 404 -0.15 -17.63 -6.12
C LEU A 404 -0.19 -16.15 -6.50
N GLY A 405 -0.87 -15.32 -5.70
CA GLY A 405 -1.10 -13.91 -5.98
C GLY A 405 0.16 -13.05 -6.05
N SER A 406 1.20 -13.35 -5.26
CA SER A 406 2.44 -12.55 -5.27
C SER A 406 3.08 -12.50 -6.65
N CYS A 407 3.09 -13.62 -7.38
CA CYS A 407 3.61 -13.71 -8.73
C CYS A 407 2.77 -12.88 -9.70
N ALA A 408 1.46 -13.17 -9.78
CA ALA A 408 0.54 -12.50 -10.70
C ALA A 408 0.53 -10.97 -10.50
N VAL A 409 0.42 -10.55 -9.25
CA VAL A 409 0.40 -9.13 -8.87
C VAL A 409 1.76 -8.47 -9.11
N GLY A 410 2.85 -9.17 -8.80
CA GLY A 410 4.20 -8.64 -8.91
C GLY A 410 4.63 -8.36 -10.34
N TYR A 411 4.36 -9.29 -11.24
CA TYR A 411 4.67 -9.13 -12.65
C TYR A 411 3.81 -8.05 -13.30
N ALA A 412 2.54 -7.90 -12.88
CA ALA A 412 1.69 -6.79 -13.32
C ALA A 412 2.27 -5.42 -12.90
N GLU A 413 2.71 -5.31 -11.65
CA GLU A 413 3.35 -4.12 -11.09
C GLU A 413 4.69 -3.80 -11.80
N VAL A 414 5.51 -4.82 -12.07
CA VAL A 414 6.78 -4.70 -12.80
C VAL A 414 6.55 -4.20 -14.22
N GLY A 415 5.61 -4.81 -14.95
CA GLY A 415 5.30 -4.45 -16.33
C GLY A 415 4.86 -2.99 -16.44
N LEU A 416 3.91 -2.56 -15.60
CA LEU A 416 3.45 -1.18 -15.57
C LEU A 416 4.58 -0.21 -15.21
N TRP A 417 5.39 -0.53 -14.20
CA TRP A 417 6.50 0.33 -13.78
C TRP A 417 7.53 0.53 -14.89
N LEU A 418 7.98 -0.56 -15.52
CA LEU A 418 8.91 -0.48 -16.64
C LEU A 418 8.30 0.35 -17.77
N SER A 419 7.03 0.11 -18.12
CA SER A 419 6.35 0.83 -19.20
C SER A 419 6.32 2.36 -18.97
N GLN A 420 6.19 2.80 -17.71
CA GLN A 420 6.26 4.21 -17.33
C GLN A 420 7.69 4.78 -17.44
N LYS A 421 8.72 3.99 -17.08
CA LYS A 421 10.14 4.39 -17.18
C LYS A 421 10.55 4.66 -18.64
N CYS A 422 9.96 3.95 -19.60
CA CYS A 422 10.28 4.04 -21.02
C CYS A 422 9.30 4.89 -21.85
N ALA A 423 8.89 6.04 -21.30
CA ALA A 423 8.03 7.02 -21.99
C ALA A 423 8.60 7.57 -23.33
N SER A 424 9.86 7.25 -23.69
CA SER A 424 10.50 7.56 -24.98
C SER A 424 10.29 6.49 -26.08
N GLY A 425 9.53 5.41 -25.81
CA GLY A 425 8.91 4.58 -26.85
C GLY A 425 9.71 3.39 -27.39
N THR A 426 10.94 3.13 -26.90
CA THR A 426 11.65 1.88 -27.21
C THR A 426 12.51 1.41 -26.05
N PHE A 427 12.25 0.18 -25.57
CA PHE A 427 13.18 -0.54 -24.70
C PHE A 427 14.35 -1.07 -25.52
N PRO A 428 15.58 -1.14 -24.96
CA PRO A 428 16.69 -1.75 -25.65
C PRO A 428 16.50 -3.28 -25.70
N GLY A 429 16.61 -3.85 -26.91
CA GLY A 429 16.42 -5.28 -27.15
C GLY A 429 14.97 -5.65 -27.47
N GLU A 430 14.76 -6.26 -28.64
CA GLU A 430 13.43 -6.66 -29.14
C GLU A 430 12.72 -7.60 -28.16
N LEU A 431 13.45 -8.57 -27.60
CA LEU A 431 12.92 -9.58 -26.68
C LEU A 431 12.54 -9.01 -25.31
N TYR A 432 13.32 -8.06 -24.78
CA TYR A 432 13.01 -7.43 -23.49
C TYR A 432 11.80 -6.51 -23.62
N ASN A 433 11.69 -5.77 -24.73
CA ASN A 433 10.52 -4.94 -25.03
C ASN A 433 9.23 -5.78 -25.13
N GLU A 434 9.29 -6.93 -25.79
CA GLU A 434 8.16 -7.86 -25.90
C GLU A 434 7.72 -8.38 -24.53
N TRP A 435 8.69 -8.79 -23.69
CA TRP A 435 8.41 -9.22 -22.31
C TRP A 435 7.72 -8.11 -21.52
N VAL A 436 8.22 -6.87 -21.56
CA VAL A 436 7.58 -5.75 -20.82
C VAL A 436 6.18 -5.48 -21.33
N LYS A 437 5.97 -5.45 -22.65
CA LYS A 437 4.66 -5.19 -23.27
C LYS A 437 3.62 -6.24 -22.90
N GLU A 438 4.02 -7.49 -22.74
CA GLU A 438 3.13 -8.57 -22.32
C GLU A 438 2.58 -8.28 -20.92
N TYR A 439 3.47 -8.09 -19.94
CA TYR A 439 3.08 -7.87 -18.55
C TYR A 439 2.44 -6.50 -18.30
N SER A 440 2.83 -5.46 -19.04
CA SER A 440 2.14 -4.15 -19.01
C SER A 440 0.84 -4.14 -19.82
N GLY A 441 0.57 -5.20 -20.58
CA GLY A 441 -0.50 -5.26 -21.57
C GLY A 441 -1.89 -5.34 -20.94
N PRO A 442 -2.94 -4.78 -21.59
CA PRO A 442 -4.30 -4.81 -21.06
C PRO A 442 -4.85 -6.22 -20.81
N ALA A 443 -4.37 -7.24 -21.53
CA ALA A 443 -4.78 -8.63 -21.35
C ALA A 443 -4.31 -9.19 -20.00
N TYR A 444 -3.00 -9.11 -19.73
CA TYR A 444 -2.41 -9.55 -18.48
C TYR A 444 -2.99 -8.78 -17.28
N GLN A 445 -3.08 -7.45 -17.38
CA GLN A 445 -3.64 -6.61 -16.32
C GLN A 445 -5.09 -7.00 -15.99
N ARG A 446 -5.94 -7.26 -17.00
CA ARG A 446 -7.32 -7.75 -16.77
C ARG A 446 -7.35 -9.11 -16.08
N ALA A 447 -6.46 -10.03 -16.46
CA ALA A 447 -6.37 -11.35 -15.83
C ALA A 447 -5.99 -11.23 -14.34
N VAL A 448 -5.00 -10.40 -14.02
CA VAL A 448 -4.57 -10.15 -12.63
C VAL A 448 -5.67 -9.46 -11.82
N HIS A 449 -6.38 -8.48 -12.38
CA HIS A 449 -7.55 -7.90 -11.72
C HIS A 449 -8.65 -8.92 -11.45
N GLY A 450 -8.90 -9.85 -12.38
CA GLY A 450 -9.83 -10.96 -12.18
C GLY A 450 -9.39 -11.86 -11.02
N PHE A 451 -8.11 -12.23 -10.98
CA PHE A 451 -7.53 -13.04 -9.90
C PHE A 451 -7.64 -12.35 -8.54
N VAL A 452 -7.28 -11.06 -8.46
CA VAL A 452 -7.41 -10.26 -7.25
C VAL A 452 -8.87 -10.20 -6.81
N ASN A 453 -9.82 -9.94 -7.70
CA ASN A 453 -11.23 -9.90 -7.35
C ASN A 453 -11.73 -11.24 -6.77
N LEU A 454 -11.35 -12.37 -7.37
CA LEU A 454 -11.69 -13.70 -6.86
C LEU A 454 -11.15 -13.91 -5.44
N MET A 455 -9.87 -13.57 -5.21
CA MET A 455 -9.23 -13.69 -3.90
C MET A 455 -9.90 -12.81 -2.84
N GLU A 456 -10.24 -11.57 -3.20
CA GLU A 456 -10.92 -10.62 -2.31
C GLU A 456 -12.34 -11.09 -1.97
N GLU A 457 -13.12 -11.54 -2.95
CA GLU A 457 -14.48 -12.07 -2.73
C GLU A 457 -14.48 -13.29 -1.82
N TYR A 458 -13.53 -14.20 -2.02
CA TYR A 458 -13.33 -15.33 -1.12
C TYR A 458 -13.03 -14.85 0.30
N ALA A 459 -12.08 -13.91 0.46
CA ALA A 459 -11.65 -13.43 1.77
C ALA A 459 -12.79 -12.72 2.55
N GLN A 460 -13.61 -11.93 1.85
CA GLN A 460 -14.79 -11.28 2.44
C GLN A 460 -15.82 -12.31 2.89
N ARG A 461 -16.14 -13.30 2.05
CA ARG A 461 -17.07 -14.39 2.38
C ARG A 461 -16.59 -15.24 3.55
N ALA A 462 -15.29 -15.50 3.62
CA ALA A 462 -14.67 -16.30 4.67
C ALA A 462 -14.58 -15.58 6.03
N MET A 463 -14.83 -14.26 6.07
CA MET A 463 -14.73 -13.43 7.28
C MET A 463 -13.44 -13.71 8.06
N ILE A 464 -12.30 -13.57 7.38
CA ILE A 464 -11.01 -13.94 7.96
C ILE A 464 -10.76 -13.21 9.29
N SER A 465 -10.22 -13.93 10.26
CA SER A 465 -9.81 -13.42 11.57
C SER A 465 -8.46 -12.70 11.50
N VAL A 466 -8.12 -11.95 12.55
CA VAL A 466 -6.81 -11.30 12.68
C VAL A 466 -5.65 -12.31 12.64
N SER A 467 -5.81 -13.48 13.29
CA SER A 467 -4.80 -14.55 13.26
C SER A 467 -4.65 -15.15 11.87
N GLN A 468 -5.76 -15.33 11.13
CA GLN A 468 -5.70 -15.79 9.74
C GLN A 468 -5.00 -14.75 8.85
N MET A 469 -5.32 -13.46 8.98
CA MET A 469 -4.63 -12.40 8.25
C MET A 469 -3.11 -12.40 8.51
N SER A 470 -2.69 -12.58 9.77
CA SER A 470 -1.27 -12.71 10.12
C SER A 470 -0.59 -13.91 9.45
N ARG A 471 -1.29 -15.05 9.35
CA ARG A 471 -0.80 -16.22 8.61
C ARG A 471 -0.69 -15.93 7.11
N LEU A 472 -1.69 -15.29 6.50
CA LEU A 472 -1.66 -14.89 5.09
C LEU A 472 -0.52 -13.92 4.80
N GLN A 473 -0.25 -12.96 5.70
CA GLN A 473 0.90 -12.07 5.60
C GLN A 473 2.23 -12.83 5.59
N THR A 474 2.37 -13.84 6.45
CA THR A 474 3.57 -14.70 6.48
C THR A 474 3.76 -15.47 5.17
N ILE A 475 2.66 -15.96 4.59
CA ILE A 475 2.68 -16.65 3.29
C ILE A 475 3.12 -15.68 2.19
N TRP A 476 2.52 -14.50 2.12
CA TRP A 476 2.86 -13.45 1.16
C TRP A 476 4.34 -13.05 1.26
N ASP A 477 4.83 -12.77 2.46
CA ASP A 477 6.24 -12.45 2.70
C ASP A 477 7.18 -13.57 2.22
N ALA A 478 6.80 -14.84 2.42
CA ALA A 478 7.59 -15.97 1.97
C ALA A 478 7.67 -16.05 0.45
N VAL A 479 6.54 -15.98 -0.26
CA VAL A 479 6.52 -16.05 -1.72
C VAL A 479 7.18 -14.83 -2.38
N THR A 480 7.05 -13.63 -1.80
CA THR A 480 7.80 -12.45 -2.28
C THR A 480 9.32 -12.62 -2.11
N ARG A 481 9.79 -13.31 -1.06
CA ARG A 481 11.22 -13.66 -0.92
C ARG A 481 11.66 -14.70 -1.95
N PHE A 482 10.81 -15.67 -2.27
CA PHE A 482 11.13 -16.67 -3.28
C PHE A 482 11.23 -16.08 -4.68
N GLU A 483 10.37 -15.12 -5.01
CA GLU A 483 10.47 -14.33 -6.24
C GLU A 483 11.83 -13.62 -6.36
N ILE A 484 12.23 -12.89 -5.30
CA ILE A 484 13.56 -12.26 -5.24
C ILE A 484 14.66 -13.30 -5.43
N GLY A 485 14.56 -14.44 -4.73
CA GLY A 485 15.52 -15.53 -4.83
C GLY A 485 15.68 -16.12 -6.23
N MET A 486 14.60 -16.22 -7.02
CA MET A 486 14.69 -16.66 -8.42
C MET A 486 15.45 -15.65 -9.28
N TRP A 487 15.24 -14.34 -9.08
CA TRP A 487 15.97 -13.31 -9.81
C TRP A 487 17.42 -13.16 -9.36
N ASP A 488 17.71 -13.30 -8.07
CA ASP A 488 19.07 -13.35 -7.53
C ASP A 488 19.87 -14.48 -8.19
N GLU A 489 19.28 -15.67 -8.28
CA GLU A 489 19.93 -16.83 -8.92
C GLU A 489 20.18 -16.56 -10.40
N ALA A 490 19.23 -15.97 -11.13
CA ALA A 490 19.41 -15.62 -12.53
C ALA A 490 20.55 -14.61 -12.76
N LEU A 491 20.67 -13.58 -11.90
CA LEU A 491 21.79 -12.64 -11.95
C LEU A 491 23.12 -13.33 -11.66
N SER A 492 23.18 -14.17 -10.62
CA SER A 492 24.41 -14.90 -10.27
C SER A 492 24.95 -15.73 -11.42
N VAL A 493 24.08 -16.47 -12.13
CA VAL A 493 24.47 -17.25 -13.32
C VAL A 493 25.03 -16.36 -14.42
N GLY A 494 24.47 -15.17 -14.60
CA GLY A 494 24.98 -14.18 -15.55
C GLY A 494 26.41 -13.76 -15.26
N TYR A 495 26.68 -13.38 -14.02
CA TYR A 495 28.01 -12.93 -13.58
C TYR A 495 29.08 -14.03 -13.65
N HIS A 496 28.71 -15.28 -13.33
CA HIS A 496 29.64 -16.41 -13.41
C HIS A 496 29.85 -16.95 -14.84
N ALA A 497 29.02 -16.55 -15.80
CA ALA A 497 29.15 -16.94 -17.21
C ALA A 497 30.09 -16.02 -18.01
N VAL A 498 30.57 -14.91 -17.43
CA VAL A 498 31.59 -14.05 -18.05
C VAL A 498 32.96 -14.71 -17.82
N PRO A 499 33.70 -15.14 -18.85
CA PRO A 499 35.04 -15.68 -18.68
C PRO A 499 35.99 -14.61 -18.11
N ASP A 500 37.01 -15.05 -17.36
CA ASP A 500 38.16 -14.27 -16.86
C ASP A 500 39.02 -13.65 -17.99
N GLU A 501 38.45 -12.90 -18.94
CA GLU A 501 39.20 -12.26 -20.03
C GLU A 501 39.68 -10.84 -19.71
N PHE A 502 39.38 -10.29 -18.53
CA PHE A 502 39.81 -8.95 -18.12
C PHE A 502 40.96 -8.89 -17.08
N HIS A 503 41.57 -10.03 -16.73
CA HIS A 503 42.73 -10.06 -15.82
C HIS A 503 44.09 -10.36 -16.49
N SER A 504 44.18 -10.33 -17.81
CA SER A 504 45.47 -10.38 -18.52
C SER A 504 45.69 -9.17 -19.43
N SER A 505 45.97 -8.01 -18.83
CA SER A 505 46.82 -6.97 -19.45
C SER A 505 47.24 -5.96 -18.39
N SER A 506 48.34 -6.32 -17.71
CA SER A 506 49.29 -5.38 -17.13
C SER A 506 49.93 -4.49 -18.18
#